data_AF-A0A137P846-F1
#
_entry.id   AF-A0A137P846-F1
#
_cell.length_a   1.000
_cell.length_b   1.000
_cell.length_c   1.000
_cell.angle_alpha   90.00
_cell.angle_beta   90.00
_cell.angle_gamma   90.00
#
_symmetry.space_group_name_H-M   'P 1'
#
loop_
_entity.id
_entity.type
_entity.pdbx_description
1 polymer ?
#
loop_
_entity_poly.entity_id
_entity_poly.type
_entity_poly.pdbx_seq_one_letter_code
_entity_poly.pdbx_strand_id
1 'polypeptide(L)'
;MDIENNFIKPVLLFHFSKGKTESEAYSEISKQYGPYAITMKTTQKWFGIFKMEYSNLFTKNNNSKLGTKRQKESDYILSLINTNFNKNGIDINNDNNSGDEDYNRDEKGESDREELEVFSNCSKLTLSSRLNHIKENNEERDKILQALTKRTEKELAKVKDSDTPKYITLLSDEYLIDLINNNPELSLKELAELANTSIATLSNRIKKINKNGERVKYTRKKTKNPNVDRSNCGKPRKFTDDYLINLVNTNPTLKMKDLAKLADSSITTISNRLRQINYDGKRVYYNNKPRQSKIIKLTDEELTSLINSNPELNMSEIAKLAGASQSTISNKIRRINASEHVINYTNKRRIKQVAHIDPSTSTIKTKFSDEYLIDLVHSNPTLNITELAKLIQCSRSTIYNRIRQINKFEILVHYKNKNTQKEKAKFSDETLIHLVNSNPLLTMEELGSILGTSQGTVSNRLKKINKFGPVAHYINKKGVPKNLRESIIEGCTIILQENECLKEQT
;
A
#
# COMPACT_ATOMS: atom_id res chain seq x y z
N MET A 1 -20.24 10.31 -14.58
CA MET A 1 -20.46 9.45 -13.39
C MET A 1 -20.07 10.13 -12.08
N ASP A 2 -19.50 11.34 -12.08
CA ASP A 2 -18.93 11.93 -10.85
C ASP A 2 -19.92 12.66 -9.95
N ILE A 3 -21.09 13.05 -10.47
CA ILE A 3 -22.12 13.79 -9.70
C ILE A 3 -22.68 12.91 -8.57
N GLU A 4 -22.91 11.62 -8.82
CA GLU A 4 -23.44 10.69 -7.82
C GLU A 4 -22.49 10.53 -6.62
N ASN A 5 -21.19 10.45 -6.88
CA ASN A 5 -20.21 10.20 -5.84
C ASN A 5 -19.81 11.48 -5.08
N ASN A 6 -19.80 12.63 -5.76
CA ASN A 6 -19.30 13.88 -5.16
C ASN A 6 -20.39 14.70 -4.46
N PHE A 7 -21.64 14.63 -4.92
CA PHE A 7 -22.74 15.43 -4.35
C PHE A 7 -23.78 14.58 -3.62
N ILE A 8 -24.29 13.53 -4.28
CA ILE A 8 -25.40 12.73 -3.73
C ILE A 8 -24.97 11.93 -2.50
N LYS A 9 -23.79 11.30 -2.54
CA LYS A 9 -23.30 10.46 -1.43
C LYS A 9 -23.14 11.23 -0.11
N PRO A 10 -22.46 12.40 -0.03
CA PRO A 10 -22.34 13.14 1.24
C PRO A 10 -23.69 13.60 1.82
N VAL A 11 -24.62 14.03 0.97
CA VAL A 11 -25.96 14.48 1.40
C VAL A 11 -26.73 13.30 2.00
N LEU A 12 -26.77 12.15 1.32
CA LEU A 12 -27.44 10.97 1.87
C LEU A 12 -26.78 10.46 3.15
N LEU A 13 -25.46 10.51 3.25
CA LEU A 13 -24.73 10.12 4.46
C LEU A 13 -25.11 11.01 5.66
N PHE A 14 -25.36 12.30 5.43
CA PHE A 14 -25.81 13.23 6.45
C PHE A 14 -27.23 12.92 6.96
N HIS A 15 -28.18 12.55 6.09
CA HIS A 15 -29.52 12.13 6.54
C HIS A 15 -29.46 10.77 7.25
N PHE A 16 -28.62 9.84 6.77
CA PHE A 16 -28.41 8.55 7.41
C PHE A 16 -27.82 8.70 8.83
N SER A 17 -26.83 9.59 9.02
CA SER A 17 -26.25 9.83 10.35
C SER A 17 -27.20 10.51 11.33
N LYS A 18 -28.24 11.19 10.83
CA LYS A 18 -29.35 11.71 11.63
C LYS A 18 -30.41 10.67 12.00
N GLY A 19 -30.25 9.41 11.58
CA GLY A 19 -31.20 8.34 11.87
C GLY A 19 -32.48 8.40 11.03
N LYS A 20 -32.50 9.17 9.94
CA LYS A 20 -33.67 9.24 9.06
C LYS A 20 -33.85 7.95 8.26
N THR A 21 -35.08 7.65 7.88
CA THR A 21 -35.37 6.53 6.97
C THR A 21 -35.06 6.90 5.51
N GLU A 22 -34.99 5.89 4.63
CA GLU A 22 -34.79 6.10 3.19
C GLU A 22 -35.86 7.04 2.58
N SER A 23 -37.12 6.88 3.00
CA SER A 23 -38.25 7.66 2.50
C SER A 23 -38.23 9.11 2.98
N GLU A 24 -37.89 9.34 4.25
CA GLU A 24 -37.71 10.69 4.81
C GLU A 24 -36.56 11.44 4.12
N ALA A 25 -35.41 10.78 3.97
CA ALA A 25 -34.25 11.36 3.29
C ALA A 25 -34.57 11.71 1.83
N TYR A 26 -35.28 10.83 1.11
CA TYR A 26 -35.76 11.10 -0.25
C TYR A 26 -36.68 12.32 -0.28
N SER A 27 -37.70 12.37 0.58
CA SER A 27 -38.67 13.47 0.65
C SER A 27 -37.99 14.82 0.90
N GLU A 28 -37.04 14.88 1.84
CA GLU A 28 -36.33 16.12 2.18
C GLU A 28 -35.40 16.59 1.06
N ILE A 29 -34.65 15.67 0.43
CA ILE A 29 -33.77 16.02 -0.69
C ILE A 29 -34.60 16.46 -1.89
N SER A 30 -35.71 15.79 -2.20
CA SER A 30 -36.62 16.19 -3.27
C SER A 30 -37.28 17.54 -3.00
N LYS A 31 -37.59 17.86 -1.73
CA LYS A 31 -38.12 19.17 -1.33
C LYS A 31 -37.08 20.29 -1.50
N GLN A 32 -35.82 20.04 -1.19
CA GLN A 32 -34.76 21.05 -1.22
C GLN A 32 -34.18 21.28 -2.63
N TYR A 33 -34.02 20.22 -3.42
CA TYR A 33 -33.31 20.26 -4.70
C TYR A 33 -34.20 19.96 -5.92
N GLY A 34 -35.49 19.68 -5.69
CA GLY A 34 -36.47 19.36 -6.72
C GLY A 34 -36.72 17.86 -6.90
N PRO A 35 -37.87 17.47 -7.48
CA PRO A 35 -38.29 16.07 -7.57
C PRO A 35 -37.37 15.18 -8.42
N TYR A 36 -36.54 15.78 -9.28
CA TYR A 36 -35.60 15.07 -10.15
C TYR A 36 -34.16 15.07 -9.61
N ALA A 37 -33.90 15.66 -8.44
CA ALA A 37 -32.55 15.74 -7.88
C ALA A 37 -31.97 14.36 -7.53
N ILE A 38 -32.85 13.45 -7.09
CA ILE A 38 -32.48 12.07 -6.77
C ILE A 38 -33.68 11.15 -6.98
N THR A 39 -33.42 9.89 -7.32
CA THR A 39 -34.47 8.86 -7.38
C THR A 39 -34.50 8.04 -6.10
N MET A 40 -35.68 7.55 -5.71
CA MET A 40 -35.82 6.66 -4.53
C MET A 40 -34.89 5.44 -4.61
N LYS A 41 -34.71 4.87 -5.81
CA LYS A 41 -33.80 3.74 -6.06
C LYS A 41 -32.34 4.08 -5.73
N THR A 42 -31.90 5.30 -6.03
CA THR A 42 -30.56 5.79 -5.68
C THR A 42 -30.41 5.96 -4.17
N THR A 43 -31.42 6.51 -3.49
CA THR A 43 -31.46 6.65 -2.02
C THR A 43 -31.34 5.29 -1.33
N GLN A 44 -32.17 4.31 -1.72
CA GLN A 44 -32.16 2.95 -1.18
C GLN A 44 -30.80 2.26 -1.39
N LYS A 45 -30.23 2.38 -2.59
CA LYS A 45 -28.91 1.81 -2.92
C LYS A 45 -27.82 2.31 -1.96
N TRP A 46 -27.76 3.62 -1.73
CA TRP A 46 -26.74 4.20 -0.85
C TRP A 46 -26.99 3.89 0.62
N PHE A 47 -28.23 3.91 1.08
CA PHE A 47 -28.58 3.51 2.45
C PHE A 47 -28.22 2.05 2.73
N GLY A 48 -28.42 1.15 1.76
CA GLY A 48 -27.95 -0.24 1.85
C GLY A 48 -26.43 -0.34 2.01
N ILE A 49 -25.67 0.46 1.25
CA ILE A 49 -24.21 0.54 1.37
C ILE A 49 -23.81 1.06 2.75
N PHE A 50 -24.45 2.13 3.26
CA PHE A 50 -24.14 2.68 4.57
C PHE A 50 -24.45 1.71 5.70
N LYS A 51 -25.60 1.01 5.65
CA LYS A 51 -25.94 -0.06 6.61
C LYS A 51 -24.88 -1.16 6.62
N MET A 52 -24.44 -1.63 5.45
CA MET A 52 -23.37 -2.63 5.35
C MET A 52 -22.03 -2.13 5.90
N GLU A 53 -21.61 -0.91 5.53
CA GLU A 53 -20.36 -0.30 6.01
C GLU A 53 -20.39 -0.12 7.53
N TYR A 54 -21.52 0.33 8.07
CA TYR A 54 -21.73 0.51 9.51
C TYR A 54 -21.65 -0.82 10.27
N SER A 55 -22.35 -1.86 9.80
CA SER A 55 -22.28 -3.21 10.39
C SER A 55 -20.86 -3.80 10.32
N ASN A 56 -20.12 -3.52 9.26
CA ASN A 56 -18.73 -3.96 9.09
C ASN A 56 -17.76 -3.27 10.05
N LEU A 57 -18.02 -2.02 10.45
CA LEU A 57 -17.22 -1.30 11.44
C LEU A 57 -17.42 -1.90 12.84
N PHE A 58 -18.65 -2.24 13.20
CA PHE A 58 -18.98 -2.87 14.49
C PHE A 58 -18.41 -4.28 14.62
N THR A 59 -18.55 -5.12 13.58
CA THR A 59 -17.98 -6.48 13.57
C THR A 59 -16.45 -6.50 13.60
N LYS A 60 -15.78 -5.46 13.06
CA LYS A 60 -14.32 -5.32 13.18
C LYS A 60 -13.88 -4.90 14.58
N ASN A 61 -14.61 -4.00 15.24
CA ASN A 61 -14.27 -3.54 16.59
C ASN A 61 -14.49 -4.63 17.66
N ASN A 62 -15.51 -5.47 17.51
CA ASN A 62 -15.75 -6.59 18.45
C ASN A 62 -14.67 -7.67 18.40
N ASN A 63 -13.86 -7.71 17.33
CA ASN A 63 -12.72 -8.63 17.20
C ASN A 63 -11.39 -8.02 17.66
N SER A 64 -11.35 -6.74 18.02
CA SER A 64 -10.21 -6.13 18.71
C SER A 64 -10.50 -6.09 20.21
N LYS A 65 -9.85 -6.97 21.00
CA LYS A 65 -9.81 -6.89 22.46
C LYS A 65 -9.31 -5.51 22.88
N LEU A 66 -10.21 -4.56 23.16
CA LEU A 66 -9.91 -3.32 23.84
C LEU A 66 -11.11 -2.91 24.73
N GLY A 67 -10.95 -3.13 26.04
CA GLY A 67 -11.60 -2.40 27.13
C GLY A 67 -13.15 -2.35 27.17
N THR A 68 -13.71 -3.10 28.12
CA THR A 68 -15.13 -3.18 28.55
C THR A 68 -15.84 -1.84 28.84
N LYS A 69 -15.16 -0.70 28.81
CA LYS A 69 -15.74 0.62 29.11
C LYS A 69 -16.38 1.29 27.88
N ARG A 70 -15.80 1.14 26.67
CA ARG A 70 -16.39 1.67 25.41
C ARG A 70 -17.56 0.83 24.89
N GLN A 71 -17.62 -0.43 25.29
CA GLN A 71 -18.67 -1.36 24.86
C GLN A 71 -20.03 -0.98 25.45
N LYS A 72 -20.06 -0.53 26.72
CA LYS A 72 -21.29 -0.02 27.37
C LYS A 72 -21.82 1.27 26.73
N GLU A 73 -20.93 2.17 26.29
CA GLU A 73 -21.33 3.38 25.55
C GLU A 73 -21.84 3.07 24.14
N SER A 74 -21.21 2.12 23.43
CA SER A 74 -21.68 1.72 22.09
C SER A 74 -23.01 0.97 22.14
N ASP A 75 -23.22 0.13 23.15
CA ASP A 75 -24.46 -0.61 23.35
C ASP A 75 -25.60 0.33 23.78
N TYR A 76 -25.28 1.39 24.53
CA TYR A 76 -26.22 2.47 24.88
C TYR A 76 -26.63 3.31 23.66
N ILE A 77 -25.71 3.64 22.76
CA ILE A 77 -26.05 4.34 21.51
C ILE A 77 -26.89 3.45 20.58
N LEU A 78 -26.61 2.14 20.51
CA LEU A 78 -27.42 1.18 19.76
C LEU A 78 -28.83 1.02 20.33
N SER A 79 -28.96 1.00 21.67
CA SER A 79 -30.27 0.93 22.31
C SER A 79 -31.08 2.21 22.06
N LEU A 80 -30.46 3.40 22.09
CA LEU A 80 -31.11 4.67 21.74
C LEU A 80 -31.55 4.73 20.28
N ILE A 81 -30.71 4.27 19.35
CA ILE A 81 -31.06 4.28 17.91
C ILE A 81 -32.21 3.31 17.65
N ASN A 82 -32.17 2.09 18.19
CA ASN A 82 -33.24 1.12 18.01
C ASN A 82 -34.54 1.51 18.74
N THR A 83 -34.47 2.16 19.90
CA THR A 83 -35.67 2.70 20.56
C THR A 83 -36.28 3.86 19.79
N ASN A 84 -35.48 4.70 19.12
CA ASN A 84 -36.01 5.75 18.25
C ASN A 84 -36.58 5.21 16.92
N PHE A 85 -36.04 4.11 16.37
CA PHE A 85 -36.62 3.44 15.20
C PHE A 85 -37.96 2.76 15.50
N ASN A 86 -38.14 2.19 16.70
CA ASN A 86 -39.40 1.55 17.09
C ASN A 86 -40.46 2.52 17.63
N LYS A 87 -40.08 3.69 18.18
CA LYS A 87 -41.03 4.69 18.69
C LYS A 87 -41.80 5.47 17.62
N ASN A 88 -41.31 5.50 16.38
CA ASN A 88 -41.98 6.20 15.27
C ASN A 88 -42.95 5.29 14.48
N GLY A 89 -43.12 4.04 14.89
CA GLY A 89 -44.24 3.20 14.47
C GLY A 89 -45.47 3.49 15.33
N ILE A 90 -46.09 4.67 15.15
CA ILE A 90 -47.41 4.94 15.72
C ILE A 90 -48.46 4.45 14.72
N ASP A 91 -49.17 3.40 15.13
CA ASP A 91 -50.50 3.04 14.65
C ASP A 91 -51.43 4.25 14.86
N ILE A 92 -52.00 4.76 13.78
CA ILE A 92 -53.02 5.79 13.83
C ILE A 92 -54.32 5.10 14.23
N ASN A 93 -54.68 5.14 15.52
CA ASN A 93 -56.06 5.07 15.99
C ASN A 93 -56.20 5.63 17.43
N ASN A 94 -56.92 6.76 17.49
CA ASN A 94 -57.88 7.20 18.50
C ASN A 94 -57.51 7.53 19.96
N ASP A 95 -58.10 8.70 20.34
CA ASP A 95 -58.70 9.10 21.61
C ASP A 95 -57.86 9.74 22.74
N ASN A 96 -58.04 11.07 22.83
CA ASN A 96 -58.50 11.85 23.99
C ASN A 96 -57.85 11.68 25.38
N ASN A 97 -57.38 12.83 25.88
CA ASN A 97 -57.78 13.50 27.13
C ASN A 97 -56.68 13.75 28.20
N SER A 98 -56.58 15.04 28.55
CA SER A 98 -56.33 15.67 29.87
C SER A 98 -55.23 15.18 30.82
N GLY A 99 -54.47 16.13 31.37
CA GLY A 99 -53.92 16.00 32.72
C GLY A 99 -52.67 16.82 32.97
N ASP A 100 -52.83 17.94 33.68
CA ASP A 100 -51.78 18.74 34.33
C ASP A 100 -50.89 17.90 35.27
N GLU A 101 -49.66 18.35 35.53
CA GLU A 101 -49.19 18.73 36.88
C GLU A 101 -47.69 19.11 36.92
N ASP A 102 -47.46 20.24 37.60
CA ASP A 102 -46.20 20.80 38.13
C ASP A 102 -45.37 19.80 38.94
N TYR A 103 -44.04 20.02 39.06
CA TYR A 103 -43.36 20.12 40.37
C TYR A 103 -41.91 20.61 40.23
N ASN A 104 -41.64 21.74 40.90
CA ASN A 104 -40.33 22.26 41.28
C ASN A 104 -39.63 21.38 42.35
N ARG A 105 -38.28 21.30 42.35
CA ARG A 105 -37.50 21.43 43.60
C ARG A 105 -36.00 21.64 43.41
N ASP A 106 -35.50 22.66 44.10
CA ASP A 106 -34.11 23.03 44.38
C ASP A 106 -33.43 22.13 45.43
N GLU A 107 -32.08 22.21 45.49
CA GLU A 107 -31.19 22.28 46.70
C GLU A 107 -29.76 21.85 46.29
N LYS A 108 -28.75 22.73 46.17
CA LYS A 108 -27.84 23.32 47.18
C LYS A 108 -27.13 22.34 48.14
N GLY A 109 -25.80 22.42 48.18
CA GLY A 109 -24.94 21.79 49.20
C GLY A 109 -23.45 22.12 49.01
N GLU A 110 -22.91 22.93 49.92
CA GLU A 110 -21.57 23.52 50.04
C GLU A 110 -20.62 22.70 50.96
N SER A 111 -19.38 23.20 51.13
CA SER A 111 -18.35 22.91 52.17
C SER A 111 -17.35 21.77 51.91
N ASP A 112 -16.06 21.81 52.29
CA ASP A 112 -15.18 22.85 52.86
C ASP A 112 -13.70 22.46 52.67
N ARG A 113 -12.81 23.45 52.82
CA ARG A 113 -11.34 23.37 52.84
C ARG A 113 -10.82 23.18 54.26
N GLU A 114 -9.72 22.45 54.43
CA GLU A 114 -8.82 22.59 55.59
C GLU A 114 -7.35 22.65 55.15
N GLU A 115 -6.64 23.60 55.76
CA GLU A 115 -5.19 23.86 55.73
C GLU A 115 -4.46 23.00 56.77
N LEU A 116 -3.17 22.71 56.56
CA LEU A 116 -2.25 22.36 57.64
C LEU A 116 -0.83 22.89 57.37
N GLU A 117 -0.28 23.45 58.44
CA GLU A 117 0.96 24.21 58.56
C GLU A 117 2.17 23.35 59.02
N VAL A 118 3.36 23.82 58.61
CA VAL A 118 4.64 23.90 59.35
C VAL A 118 5.41 22.62 59.77
N PHE A 119 6.69 22.57 59.35
CA PHE A 119 7.79 22.15 60.23
C PHE A 119 9.09 22.95 59.95
N SER A 120 9.60 23.54 61.04
CA SER A 120 10.88 24.24 61.19
C SER A 120 11.97 23.26 61.63
N ASN A 121 13.19 23.40 61.07
CA ASN A 121 14.47 23.47 61.80
C ASN A 121 15.66 23.08 60.90
N CYS A 122 16.64 23.97 60.70
CA CYS A 122 18.06 23.57 60.66
C CYS A 122 19.04 24.76 60.75
N SER A 123 19.85 24.68 61.81
CA SER A 123 21.30 24.99 61.94
C SER A 123 21.88 26.29 61.35
N LYS A 124 22.29 27.15 62.29
CA LYS A 124 23.19 28.30 62.12
C LYS A 124 24.62 27.82 61.81
N LEU A 125 25.06 28.00 60.56
CA LEU A 125 26.48 28.03 60.18
C LEU A 125 26.82 29.45 59.72
N THR A 126 27.90 30.00 60.26
CA THR A 126 28.32 31.40 60.10
C THR A 126 28.59 31.75 58.63
N LEU A 127 27.97 32.85 58.17
CA LEU A 127 28.03 33.42 56.81
C LEU A 127 29.45 33.50 56.22
N SER A 128 30.48 33.67 57.06
CA SER A 128 31.87 33.76 56.63
C SER A 128 32.42 32.47 56.01
N SER A 129 31.98 31.29 56.47
CA SER A 129 32.41 30.00 55.90
C SER A 129 31.70 29.68 54.57
N ARG A 130 30.49 30.21 54.38
CA ARG A 130 29.76 30.10 53.10
C ARG A 130 30.37 31.00 52.01
N LEU A 131 30.89 32.17 52.35
CA LEU A 131 31.45 33.11 51.37
C LEU A 131 32.80 32.67 50.78
N ASN A 132 33.66 31.99 51.54
CA ASN A 132 34.96 31.52 51.02
C ASN A 132 34.81 30.32 50.06
N HIS A 133 33.86 29.40 50.32
CA HIS A 133 33.56 28.30 49.39
C HIS A 133 32.91 28.75 48.07
N ILE A 134 32.26 29.93 48.04
CA ILE A 134 31.68 30.49 46.81
C ILE A 134 32.77 31.08 45.90
N LYS A 135 33.85 31.64 46.46
CA LYS A 135 34.94 32.20 45.65
C LYS A 135 35.76 31.12 44.94
N GLU A 136 36.09 30.02 45.61
CA GLU A 136 36.82 28.90 45.00
C GLU A 136 35.98 28.18 43.93
N ASN A 137 34.66 28.05 44.14
CA ASN A 137 33.73 27.50 43.14
C ASN A 137 33.59 28.38 41.89
N ASN A 138 33.75 29.70 42.00
CA ASN A 138 33.62 30.58 40.84
C ASN A 138 34.79 30.44 39.87
N GLU A 139 36.02 30.24 40.36
CA GLU A 139 37.18 30.04 39.49
C GLU A 139 37.13 28.68 38.79
N GLU A 140 36.65 27.64 39.48
CA GLU A 140 36.42 26.33 38.88
C GLU A 140 35.27 26.35 37.87
N ARG A 141 34.19 27.10 38.16
CA ARG A 141 33.08 27.34 37.24
C ARG A 141 33.53 28.07 35.98
N ASP A 142 34.39 29.07 36.09
CA ASP A 142 34.92 29.80 34.93
C ASP A 142 35.86 28.93 34.08
N LYS A 143 36.66 28.05 34.70
CA LYS A 143 37.45 27.03 33.99
C LYS A 143 36.57 26.03 33.26
N ILE A 144 35.47 25.58 33.88
CA ILE A 144 34.48 24.70 33.23
C ILE A 144 33.79 25.41 32.07
N LEU A 145 33.40 26.68 32.24
CA LEU A 145 32.78 27.47 31.18
C LEU A 145 33.74 27.66 30.00
N GLN A 146 35.00 28.04 30.23
CA GLN A 146 36.00 28.15 29.15
C GLN A 146 36.24 26.81 28.44
N ALA A 147 36.28 25.69 29.18
CA ALA A 147 36.45 24.36 28.60
C ALA A 147 35.23 23.96 27.74
N LEU A 148 34.01 24.30 28.18
CA LEU A 148 32.79 24.08 27.42
C LEU A 148 32.77 24.95 26.15
N THR A 149 33.14 26.23 26.24
CA THR A 149 33.18 27.14 25.08
C THR A 149 34.18 26.65 24.03
N LYS A 150 35.41 26.28 24.45
CA LYS A 150 36.42 25.69 23.54
C LYS A 150 35.95 24.38 22.90
N ARG A 151 35.20 23.55 23.64
CA ARG A 151 34.63 22.31 23.11
C ARG A 151 33.52 22.60 22.09
N THR A 152 32.66 23.57 22.34
CA THR A 152 31.61 23.98 21.40
C THR A 152 32.18 24.61 20.13
N GLU A 153 33.23 25.42 20.22
CA GLU A 153 33.90 26.00 19.06
C GLU A 153 34.60 24.93 18.21
N LYS A 154 35.24 23.95 18.86
CA LYS A 154 35.87 22.80 18.18
C LYS A 154 34.85 21.89 17.50
N GLU A 155 33.66 21.72 18.08
CA GLU A 155 32.56 20.98 17.45
C GLU A 155 31.92 21.79 16.31
N LEU A 156 31.73 23.11 16.44
CA LEU A 156 31.27 23.97 15.35
C LEU A 156 32.24 23.99 14.16
N ALA A 157 33.55 23.92 14.42
CA ALA A 157 34.57 23.88 13.37
C ALA A 157 34.55 22.56 12.59
N LYS A 158 34.13 21.43 13.19
CA LYS A 158 33.99 20.14 12.51
C LYS A 158 32.74 20.04 11.63
N VAL A 159 31.71 20.84 11.90
CA VAL A 159 30.42 20.79 11.18
C VAL A 159 30.49 21.46 9.80
N LYS A 160 31.55 22.24 9.50
CA LYS A 160 31.63 22.97 8.23
C LYS A 160 31.95 22.11 7.00
N ASP A 161 32.44 20.88 7.14
CA ASP A 161 32.90 20.09 5.98
C ASP A 161 32.30 18.67 5.80
N SER A 162 31.32 18.24 6.59
CA SER A 162 30.62 16.98 6.27
C SER A 162 29.22 16.88 6.89
N ASP A 163 28.24 16.61 6.01
CA ASP A 163 26.88 16.15 6.31
C ASP A 163 26.11 16.91 7.39
N THR A 164 25.51 18.04 7.01
CA THR A 164 24.44 18.65 7.81
C THR A 164 23.31 17.62 8.01
N PRO A 165 22.89 17.35 9.27
CA PRO A 165 21.81 16.43 9.53
C PRO A 165 20.56 16.92 8.82
N LYS A 166 20.06 16.12 7.87
CA LYS A 166 18.79 16.36 7.18
C LYS A 166 17.66 16.28 8.19
N TYR A 167 17.38 17.40 8.86
CA TYR A 167 16.12 17.60 9.54
C TYR A 167 15.03 17.43 8.49
N ILE A 168 14.22 16.39 8.66
CA ILE A 168 13.01 16.19 7.87
C ILE A 168 12.03 17.24 8.40
N THR A 169 12.15 18.48 7.90
CA THR A 169 11.12 19.48 8.09
C THR A 169 9.83 18.91 7.50
N LEU A 170 8.82 18.79 8.36
CA LEU A 170 7.46 18.43 7.96
C LEU A 170 6.95 19.58 7.09
N LEU A 171 7.08 19.43 5.77
CA LEU A 171 6.50 20.35 4.81
C LEU A 171 4.97 20.30 4.95
N SER A 172 4.36 21.39 5.42
CA SER A 172 2.90 21.53 5.40
C SER A 172 2.40 21.69 3.96
N ASP A 173 1.16 21.28 3.72
CA ASP A 173 0.58 21.38 2.37
C ASP A 173 0.33 22.86 2.01
N GLU A 174 -0.02 23.69 3.00
CA GLU A 174 -0.19 25.15 2.88
C GLU A 174 1.10 25.83 2.42
N TYR A 175 2.22 25.55 3.10
CA TYR A 175 3.53 26.10 2.72
C TYR A 175 3.90 25.72 1.28
N LEU A 176 3.62 24.49 0.86
CA LEU A 176 3.92 24.04 -0.49
C LEU A 176 3.04 24.71 -1.54
N ILE A 177 1.76 24.95 -1.22
CA ILE A 177 0.85 25.70 -2.10
C ILE A 177 1.36 27.12 -2.27
N ASP A 178 1.70 27.81 -1.18
CA ASP A 178 2.19 29.19 -1.21
C ASP A 178 3.53 29.31 -1.94
N LEU A 179 4.47 28.39 -1.67
CA LEU A 179 5.77 28.37 -2.32
C LEU A 179 5.65 28.25 -3.84
N ILE A 180 4.71 27.44 -4.33
CA ILE A 180 4.51 27.24 -5.78
C ILE A 180 3.75 28.40 -6.40
N ASN A 181 2.70 28.90 -5.75
CA ASN A 181 1.90 30.00 -6.27
C ASN A 181 2.67 31.33 -6.30
N ASN A 182 3.57 31.55 -5.34
CA ASN A 182 4.45 32.72 -5.31
C ASN A 182 5.63 32.61 -6.28
N ASN A 183 5.96 31.39 -6.73
CA ASN A 183 7.09 31.15 -7.63
C ASN A 183 6.67 30.27 -8.82
N PRO A 184 5.69 30.72 -9.63
CA PRO A 184 5.22 29.95 -10.77
C PRO A 184 6.32 29.77 -11.80
N GLU A 185 7.39 30.58 -11.74
CA GLU A 185 8.51 30.49 -12.67
C GLU A 185 9.50 29.35 -12.41
N LEU A 186 9.59 28.87 -11.16
CA LEU A 186 10.62 27.92 -10.75
C LEU A 186 10.36 26.50 -11.23
N SER A 187 11.45 25.79 -11.51
CA SER A 187 11.45 24.36 -11.77
C SER A 187 11.25 23.57 -10.48
N LEU A 188 10.78 22.32 -10.60
CA LEU A 188 10.62 21.42 -9.45
C LEU A 188 11.93 21.19 -8.66
N LYS A 189 13.09 21.39 -9.30
CA LYS A 189 14.39 21.28 -8.65
C LYS A 189 14.64 22.46 -7.72
N GLU A 190 14.47 23.68 -8.23
CA GLU A 190 14.63 24.92 -7.45
C GLU A 190 13.62 24.98 -6.31
N LEU A 191 12.36 24.59 -6.56
CA LEU A 191 11.35 24.49 -5.51
C LEU A 191 11.73 23.46 -4.43
N ALA A 192 12.38 22.36 -4.81
CA ALA A 192 12.82 21.35 -3.85
C ALA A 192 14.01 21.82 -3.03
N GLU A 193 14.93 22.59 -3.63
CA GLU A 193 16.03 23.25 -2.93
C GLU A 193 15.50 24.30 -1.94
N LEU A 194 14.56 25.15 -2.34
CA LEU A 194 13.90 26.12 -1.44
C LEU A 194 13.15 25.46 -0.29
N ALA A 195 12.50 24.32 -0.56
CA ALA A 195 11.79 23.53 0.44
C ALA A 195 12.72 22.62 1.27
N ASN A 196 14.03 22.63 1.01
CA ASN A 196 15.02 21.72 1.58
C ASN A 196 14.57 20.25 1.58
N THR A 197 14.01 19.79 0.45
CA THR A 197 13.45 18.45 0.30
C THR A 197 13.89 17.81 -1.01
N SER A 198 13.58 16.52 -1.18
CA SER A 198 13.88 15.83 -2.44
C SER A 198 12.83 16.17 -3.51
N ILE A 199 13.26 16.26 -4.77
CA ILE A 199 12.37 16.45 -5.93
C ILE A 199 11.24 15.40 -5.96
N ALA A 200 11.55 14.17 -5.59
CA ALA A 200 10.58 13.08 -5.52
C ALA A 200 9.55 13.29 -4.41
N THR A 201 9.98 13.72 -3.22
CA THR A 201 9.10 14.06 -2.10
C THR A 201 8.15 15.18 -2.50
N LEU A 202 8.69 16.27 -3.07
CA LEU A 202 7.92 17.41 -3.54
C LEU A 202 6.91 17.00 -4.62
N SER A 203 7.33 16.26 -5.64
CA SER A 203 6.46 15.76 -6.73
C SER A 203 5.30 14.93 -6.19
N ASN A 204 5.59 14.02 -5.27
CA ASN A 204 4.57 13.16 -4.68
C ASN A 204 3.61 13.97 -3.80
N ARG A 205 4.10 15.00 -3.12
CA ARG A 205 3.28 15.90 -2.30
C ARG A 205 2.34 16.75 -3.16
N ILE A 206 2.83 17.35 -4.23
CA ILE A 206 2.00 18.10 -5.21
C ILE A 206 0.90 17.19 -5.79
N LYS A 207 1.24 15.94 -6.18
CA LYS A 207 0.24 14.97 -6.67
C LYS A 207 -0.81 14.62 -5.63
N LYS A 208 -0.44 14.52 -4.36
CA LYS A 208 -1.39 14.26 -3.26
C LYS A 208 -2.31 15.45 -3.03
N ILE A 209 -1.76 16.66 -3.01
CA ILE A 209 -2.53 17.90 -2.86
C ILE A 209 -3.57 18.01 -3.99
N ASN A 210 -3.14 17.78 -5.24
CA ASN A 210 -4.03 17.85 -6.41
C ASN A 210 -5.01 16.68 -6.53
N LYS A 211 -4.84 15.58 -5.78
CA LYS A 211 -5.78 14.45 -5.78
C LYS A 211 -7.12 14.82 -5.14
N ASN A 212 -7.12 15.78 -4.21
CA ASN A 212 -8.32 16.25 -3.51
C ASN A 212 -8.95 17.48 -4.19
N GLY A 213 -8.64 17.71 -5.48
CA GLY A 213 -9.00 18.91 -6.22
C GLY A 213 -7.77 19.74 -6.60
N GLU A 214 -7.87 20.52 -7.66
CA GLU A 214 -6.77 21.33 -8.16
C GLU A 214 -6.51 22.54 -7.24
N ARG A 215 -5.54 22.41 -6.33
CA ARG A 215 -5.11 23.49 -5.42
C ARG A 215 -3.80 24.14 -5.82
N VAL A 216 -2.96 23.42 -6.59
CA VAL A 216 -1.66 23.89 -7.04
C VAL A 216 -1.59 23.83 -8.56
N LYS A 217 -1.51 24.99 -9.21
CA LYS A 217 -1.33 25.12 -10.67
C LYS A 217 0.14 24.95 -11.06
N TYR A 218 0.73 23.81 -10.72
CA TYR A 218 2.10 23.48 -11.14
C TYR A 218 2.09 22.77 -12.51
N THR A 219 2.40 23.51 -13.57
CA THR A 219 2.73 22.90 -14.85
C THR A 219 4.15 22.35 -14.79
N ARG A 220 4.35 21.06 -15.09
CA ARG A 220 5.68 20.45 -15.08
C ARG A 220 6.57 21.16 -16.10
N LYS A 221 7.41 22.07 -15.61
CA LYS A 221 8.42 22.71 -16.44
C LYS A 221 9.43 21.67 -16.87
N LYS A 222 9.62 21.54 -18.18
CA LYS A 222 10.75 20.77 -18.71
C LYS A 222 11.99 21.48 -18.17
N THR A 223 12.82 20.78 -17.40
CA THR A 223 14.13 21.32 -16.97
C THR A 223 14.84 21.74 -18.25
N LYS A 224 14.91 23.06 -18.51
CA LYS A 224 15.75 23.62 -19.57
C LYS A 224 17.17 23.37 -19.11
N ASN A 225 17.70 22.20 -19.39
CA ASN A 225 19.14 22.03 -19.40
C ASN A 225 19.54 22.59 -20.76
N PRO A 226 20.06 23.83 -20.87
CA PRO A 226 20.29 24.47 -22.16
C PRO A 226 21.25 23.69 -23.06
N ASN A 227 22.01 22.73 -22.49
CA ASN A 227 22.97 21.90 -23.22
C ASN A 227 22.57 20.42 -23.37
N VAL A 228 21.36 20.01 -22.97
CA VAL A 228 20.91 18.63 -23.24
C VAL A 228 19.44 18.67 -23.62
N ASP A 229 19.21 18.63 -24.93
CA ASP A 229 17.90 18.41 -25.54
C ASP A 229 17.37 17.02 -25.15
N ARG A 230 16.81 16.92 -23.94
CA ARG A 230 16.28 15.69 -23.34
C ARG A 230 14.98 15.21 -24.00
N SER A 231 14.60 15.79 -25.14
CA SER A 231 13.56 15.23 -26.02
C SER A 231 13.95 13.84 -26.56
N ASN A 232 15.20 13.42 -26.41
CA ASN A 232 15.70 12.07 -26.74
C ASN A 232 16.35 11.36 -25.54
N CYS A 233 15.61 11.03 -24.49
CA CYS A 233 16.04 10.03 -23.49
C CYS A 233 15.90 8.56 -23.97
N GLY A 234 15.73 8.37 -25.29
CA GLY A 234 16.11 7.13 -25.96
C GLY A 234 17.60 7.17 -26.30
N LYS A 235 18.25 6.01 -26.35
CA LYS A 235 19.59 5.84 -26.91
C LYS A 235 19.77 6.72 -28.17
N PRO A 236 20.96 7.31 -28.43
CA PRO A 236 21.18 8.17 -29.58
C PRO A 236 20.61 7.51 -30.83
N ARG A 237 19.80 8.26 -31.57
CA ARG A 237 19.12 7.73 -32.76
C ARG A 237 20.20 7.32 -33.76
N LYS A 238 20.12 6.07 -34.23
CA LYS A 238 21.07 5.55 -35.22
C LYS A 238 21.02 6.30 -36.56
N PHE A 239 19.91 6.99 -36.84
CA PHE A 239 19.70 7.74 -38.08
C PHE A 239 18.74 8.92 -37.85
N THR A 240 18.82 9.92 -38.72
CA THR A 240 17.94 11.10 -38.76
C THR A 240 16.68 10.82 -39.59
N ASP A 241 15.66 11.66 -39.42
CA ASP A 241 14.42 11.53 -40.21
C ASP A 241 14.68 11.77 -41.69
N ASP A 242 15.48 12.79 -42.02
CA ASP A 242 15.81 13.15 -43.40
C ASP A 242 16.56 12.02 -44.10
N TYR A 243 17.45 11.32 -43.38
CA TYR A 243 18.08 10.11 -43.90
C TYR A 243 17.05 9.04 -44.25
N LEU A 244 16.08 8.77 -43.36
CA LEU A 244 15.06 7.74 -43.60
C LEU A 244 14.07 8.14 -44.71
N ILE A 245 13.72 9.43 -44.81
CA ILE A 245 12.89 10.00 -45.88
C ILE A 245 13.59 9.78 -47.23
N ASN A 246 14.86 10.19 -47.35
CA ASN A 246 15.65 10.01 -48.56
C ASN A 246 15.83 8.54 -48.91
N LEU A 247 16.12 7.69 -47.91
CA LEU A 247 16.31 6.26 -48.12
C LEU A 247 15.07 5.59 -48.76
N VAL A 248 13.86 5.95 -48.29
CA VAL A 248 12.61 5.42 -48.84
C VAL A 248 12.29 6.01 -50.21
N ASN A 249 12.47 7.33 -50.39
CA ASN A 249 12.16 8.00 -51.66
C ASN A 249 13.08 7.56 -52.80
N THR A 250 14.37 7.35 -52.52
CA THR A 250 15.34 6.82 -53.49
C THR A 250 15.07 5.36 -53.83
N ASN A 251 14.44 4.60 -52.93
CA ASN A 251 14.28 3.15 -53.07
C ASN A 251 12.83 2.69 -52.78
N PRO A 252 11.81 3.14 -53.54
CA PRO A 252 10.41 2.82 -53.27
C PRO A 252 10.10 1.33 -53.41
N THR A 253 10.98 0.57 -54.06
CA THR A 253 10.84 -0.87 -54.28
C THR A 253 11.40 -1.74 -53.14
N LEU A 254 12.09 -1.18 -52.16
CA LEU A 254 12.66 -1.99 -51.06
C LEU A 254 11.59 -2.47 -50.08
N LYS A 255 11.79 -3.68 -49.54
CA LYS A 255 10.97 -4.20 -48.43
C LYS A 255 11.49 -3.61 -47.10
N MET A 256 10.63 -3.54 -46.09
CA MET A 256 10.98 -3.00 -44.76
C MET A 256 12.20 -3.69 -44.12
N LYS A 257 12.44 -4.98 -44.44
CA LYS A 257 13.61 -5.73 -44.00
C LYS A 257 14.91 -5.18 -44.59
N ASP A 258 14.88 -4.76 -45.85
CA ASP A 258 16.05 -4.25 -46.57
C ASP A 258 16.33 -2.80 -46.14
N LEU A 259 15.28 -1.99 -45.97
CA LEU A 259 15.39 -0.66 -45.35
C LEU A 259 16.02 -0.73 -43.95
N ALA A 260 15.62 -1.71 -43.14
CA ALA A 260 16.17 -1.91 -41.81
C ALA A 260 17.65 -2.31 -41.84
N LYS A 261 18.07 -3.13 -42.80
CA LYS A 261 19.49 -3.46 -43.00
C LYS A 261 20.31 -2.24 -43.41
N LEU A 262 19.81 -1.44 -44.36
CA LEU A 262 20.50 -0.24 -44.84
C LEU A 262 20.67 0.82 -43.73
N ALA A 263 19.67 0.95 -42.85
CA ALA A 263 19.69 1.90 -41.74
C ALA A 263 20.32 1.33 -40.44
N ASP A 264 20.93 0.14 -40.49
CA ASP A 264 21.44 -0.61 -39.33
C ASP A 264 20.47 -0.61 -38.13
N SER A 265 19.19 -0.89 -38.39
CA SER A 265 18.14 -0.81 -37.38
C SER A 265 17.18 -1.98 -37.42
N SER A 266 16.26 -2.01 -36.46
CA SER A 266 15.20 -3.01 -36.46
C SER A 266 14.06 -2.59 -37.40
N ILE A 267 13.42 -3.58 -38.03
CA ILE A 267 12.22 -3.38 -38.87
C ILE A 267 11.15 -2.57 -38.13
N THR A 268 10.96 -2.88 -36.83
CA THR A 268 10.00 -2.19 -35.97
C THR A 268 10.38 -0.73 -35.76
N THR A 269 11.67 -0.43 -35.56
CA THR A 269 12.18 0.95 -35.40
C THR A 269 11.89 1.77 -36.66
N ILE A 270 12.20 1.22 -37.83
CA ILE A 270 11.95 1.88 -39.12
C ILE A 270 10.45 2.10 -39.34
N SER A 271 9.62 1.08 -39.14
CA SER A 271 8.17 1.17 -39.33
C SER A 271 7.53 2.19 -38.40
N ASN A 272 7.92 2.20 -37.12
CA ASN A 272 7.42 3.18 -36.15
C ASN A 272 7.89 4.59 -36.51
N ARG A 273 9.14 4.76 -36.95
CA ARG A 273 9.66 6.07 -37.33
C ARG A 273 8.99 6.62 -38.58
N LEU A 274 8.77 5.81 -39.61
CA LEU A 274 7.99 6.21 -40.79
C LEU A 274 6.56 6.64 -40.42
N ARG A 275 5.93 5.94 -39.47
CA ARG A 275 4.61 6.35 -38.95
C ARG A 275 4.65 7.69 -38.23
N GLN A 276 5.69 7.93 -37.43
CA GLN A 276 5.89 9.21 -36.73
C GLN A 276 6.19 10.35 -37.70
N ILE A 277 7.03 10.13 -38.70
CA ILE A 277 7.33 11.12 -39.76
C ILE A 277 6.06 11.50 -40.52
N ASN A 278 5.17 10.54 -40.75
CA ASN A 278 3.89 10.76 -41.43
C ASN A 278 2.74 11.24 -40.51
N TYR A 279 3.00 11.44 -39.21
CA TYR A 279 1.96 11.83 -38.26
C TYR A 279 1.44 13.24 -38.52
N ASP A 280 2.34 14.18 -38.87
CA ASP A 280 2.02 15.57 -39.18
C ASP A 280 1.68 15.80 -40.67
N GLY A 281 1.34 14.73 -41.38
CA GLY A 281 1.07 14.74 -42.82
C GLY A 281 1.95 13.76 -43.60
N LYS A 282 1.54 13.38 -44.81
CA LYS A 282 2.27 12.41 -45.63
C LYS A 282 3.56 13.04 -46.17
N ARG A 283 4.69 12.76 -45.52
CA ARG A 283 6.04 13.15 -45.96
C ARG A 283 6.79 12.03 -46.69
N VAL A 284 6.45 10.77 -46.38
CA VAL A 284 7.05 9.59 -46.99
C VAL A 284 5.96 8.64 -47.46
N TYR A 285 5.94 8.36 -48.76
CA TYR A 285 5.02 7.38 -49.33
C TYR A 285 5.64 5.99 -49.32
N TYR A 286 5.54 5.30 -48.17
CA TYR A 286 5.88 3.89 -48.08
C TYR A 286 4.63 3.04 -48.17
N ASN A 287 4.37 2.46 -49.35
CA ASN A 287 3.35 1.44 -49.49
C ASN A 287 3.84 0.16 -48.83
N ASN A 288 3.21 -0.20 -47.71
CA ASN A 288 3.55 -1.40 -46.99
C ASN A 288 3.30 -2.60 -47.90
N LYS A 289 4.37 -3.10 -48.53
CA LYS A 289 4.27 -4.23 -49.45
C LYS A 289 3.63 -5.36 -48.67
N PRO A 290 2.49 -5.90 -49.15
CA PRO A 290 1.85 -7.01 -48.46
C PRO A 290 2.92 -8.08 -48.29
N ARG A 291 3.04 -8.63 -47.07
CA ARG A 291 3.89 -9.80 -46.89
C ARG A 291 3.40 -10.79 -47.94
N GLN A 292 4.27 -11.16 -48.88
CA GLN A 292 4.03 -12.22 -49.86
C GLN A 292 3.96 -13.58 -49.14
N SER A 293 3.36 -13.66 -47.95
CA SER A 293 2.80 -14.91 -47.51
C SER A 293 1.75 -15.24 -48.55
N LYS A 294 1.98 -16.30 -49.33
CA LYS A 294 0.93 -16.97 -50.10
C LYS A 294 -0.24 -17.15 -49.14
N ILE A 295 -1.23 -16.27 -49.21
CA ILE A 295 -2.40 -16.34 -48.35
C ILE A 295 -3.16 -17.54 -48.87
N ILE A 296 -2.89 -18.71 -48.32
CA ILE A 296 -3.75 -19.87 -48.52
C ILE A 296 -5.07 -19.45 -47.89
N LYS A 297 -6.08 -19.23 -48.74
CA LYS A 297 -7.44 -18.93 -48.31
C LYS A 297 -8.02 -20.21 -47.73
N LEU A 298 -7.68 -20.50 -46.48
CA LEU A 298 -8.30 -21.58 -45.72
C LEU A 298 -9.78 -21.22 -45.52
N THR A 299 -10.72 -22.04 -45.97
CA THR A 299 -12.16 -21.82 -45.72
C THR A 299 -12.54 -22.26 -44.30
N ASP A 300 -13.71 -21.86 -43.81
CA ASP A 300 -14.15 -22.21 -42.44
C ASP A 300 -14.49 -23.71 -42.35
N GLU A 301 -14.99 -24.28 -43.45
CA GLU A 301 -15.28 -25.70 -43.63
C GLU A 301 -14.00 -26.54 -43.65
N GLU A 302 -12.99 -26.11 -44.41
CA GLU A 302 -11.68 -26.76 -44.46
C GLU A 302 -11.01 -26.82 -43.09
N LEU A 303 -11.07 -25.72 -42.33
CA LEU A 303 -10.52 -25.69 -40.98
C LEU A 303 -11.30 -26.59 -40.01
N THR A 304 -12.63 -26.57 -40.11
CA THR A 304 -13.49 -27.41 -39.28
C THR A 304 -13.25 -28.90 -39.56
N SER A 305 -13.17 -29.29 -40.82
CA SER A 305 -12.82 -30.65 -41.24
C SER A 305 -11.43 -31.03 -40.75
N LEU A 306 -10.43 -30.16 -40.89
CA LEU A 306 -9.06 -30.42 -40.45
C LEU A 306 -8.98 -30.69 -38.94
N ILE A 307 -9.74 -29.95 -38.13
CA ILE A 307 -9.79 -30.11 -36.67
C ILE A 307 -10.53 -31.40 -36.30
N ASN A 308 -11.68 -31.66 -36.92
CA ASN A 308 -12.50 -32.84 -36.63
C ASN A 308 -11.80 -34.15 -37.04
N SER A 309 -11.07 -34.15 -38.15
CA SER A 309 -10.26 -35.30 -38.57
C SER A 309 -9.02 -35.53 -37.71
N ASN A 310 -8.60 -34.52 -36.93
CA ASN A 310 -7.36 -34.59 -36.16
C ASN A 310 -7.55 -34.04 -34.72
N PRO A 311 -8.46 -34.65 -33.93
CA PRO A 311 -8.84 -34.15 -32.62
C PRO A 311 -7.70 -34.19 -31.61
N GLU A 312 -6.56 -34.81 -31.91
CA GLU A 312 -5.36 -34.88 -31.06
C GLU A 312 -4.32 -33.78 -31.33
N LEU A 313 -4.40 -33.10 -32.47
CA LEU A 313 -3.38 -32.12 -32.86
C LEU A 313 -3.46 -30.84 -32.03
N ASN A 314 -2.29 -30.27 -31.73
CA ASN A 314 -2.21 -28.96 -31.11
C ASN A 314 -2.31 -27.84 -32.15
N MET A 315 -2.48 -26.59 -31.69
CA MET A 315 -2.66 -25.42 -32.56
C MET A 315 -1.49 -25.22 -33.53
N SER A 316 -0.27 -25.62 -33.14
CA SER A 316 0.91 -25.53 -34.00
C SER A 316 0.88 -26.53 -35.14
N GLU A 317 0.42 -27.74 -34.87
CA GLU A 317 0.34 -28.81 -35.87
C GLU A 317 -0.77 -28.50 -36.87
N ILE A 318 -1.95 -28.08 -36.40
CA ILE A 318 -3.04 -27.64 -37.26
C ILE A 318 -2.58 -26.47 -38.15
N ALA A 319 -1.85 -25.50 -37.58
CA ALA A 319 -1.31 -24.37 -38.34
C ALA A 319 -0.31 -24.81 -39.42
N LYS A 320 0.56 -25.79 -39.13
CA LYS A 320 1.48 -26.37 -40.12
C LYS A 320 0.73 -27.09 -41.25
N LEU A 321 -0.26 -27.92 -40.92
CA LEU A 321 -1.08 -28.63 -41.91
C LEU A 321 -1.88 -27.68 -42.80
N ALA A 322 -2.44 -26.61 -42.22
CA ALA A 322 -3.20 -25.59 -42.94
C ALA A 322 -2.32 -24.60 -43.71
N GLY A 323 -0.99 -24.66 -43.59
CA GLY A 323 -0.07 -23.68 -44.17
C GLY A 323 -0.31 -22.24 -43.68
N ALA A 324 -0.77 -22.08 -42.43
CA ALA A 324 -1.14 -20.81 -41.84
C ALA A 324 -0.40 -20.54 -40.52
N SER A 325 -0.51 -19.33 -39.97
CA SER A 325 0.05 -19.02 -38.65
C SER A 325 -0.86 -19.54 -37.52
N GLN A 326 -0.28 -19.90 -36.37
CA GLN A 326 -1.05 -20.30 -35.18
C GLN A 326 -2.10 -19.25 -34.78
N SER A 327 -1.73 -17.96 -34.86
CA SER A 327 -2.64 -16.84 -34.59
C SER A 327 -3.78 -16.77 -35.60
N THR A 328 -3.53 -17.07 -36.89
CA THR A 328 -4.56 -17.11 -37.92
C THR A 328 -5.58 -18.19 -37.60
N ILE A 329 -5.12 -19.42 -37.31
CA ILE A 329 -6.01 -20.54 -36.93
C ILE A 329 -6.80 -20.21 -35.66
N SER A 330 -6.13 -19.73 -34.61
CA SER A 330 -6.80 -19.39 -33.35
C SER A 330 -7.86 -18.29 -33.51
N ASN A 331 -7.59 -17.26 -34.31
CA ASN A 331 -8.56 -16.21 -34.58
C ASN A 331 -9.72 -16.73 -35.43
N LYS A 332 -9.45 -17.64 -36.38
CA LYS A 332 -10.48 -18.23 -37.24
C LYS A 332 -11.41 -19.15 -36.46
N ILE A 333 -10.88 -20.03 -35.59
CA ILE A 333 -11.67 -20.83 -34.64
C ILE A 333 -12.56 -19.91 -33.77
N ARG A 334 -12.00 -18.81 -33.26
CA ARG A 334 -12.80 -17.86 -32.45
C ARG A 334 -13.93 -17.21 -33.25
N ARG A 335 -13.69 -16.88 -34.53
CA ARG A 335 -14.71 -16.33 -35.42
C ARG A 335 -15.81 -17.34 -35.72
N ILE A 336 -15.44 -18.58 -36.05
CA ILE A 336 -16.40 -19.67 -36.32
C ILE A 336 -17.24 -19.94 -35.07
N ASN A 337 -16.62 -20.03 -33.90
CA ASN A 337 -17.33 -20.20 -32.62
C ASN A 337 -18.22 -19.01 -32.24
N ALA A 338 -18.02 -17.83 -32.85
CA ALA A 338 -18.89 -16.68 -32.64
C ALA A 338 -20.12 -16.70 -33.57
N SER A 339 -20.05 -17.41 -34.71
CA SER A 339 -21.13 -17.51 -35.70
C SER A 339 -21.96 -18.80 -35.52
N GLU A 340 -22.27 -19.17 -34.27
CA GLU A 340 -23.06 -20.36 -33.86
C GLU A 340 -22.47 -21.74 -34.20
N HIS A 341 -21.43 -21.83 -35.03
CA HIS A 341 -20.74 -23.09 -35.33
C HIS A 341 -19.70 -23.40 -34.25
N VAL A 342 -19.97 -24.40 -33.41
CA VAL A 342 -19.05 -24.78 -32.33
C VAL A 342 -18.01 -25.76 -32.86
N ILE A 343 -16.81 -25.26 -33.14
CA ILE A 343 -15.63 -26.11 -33.30
C ILE A 343 -15.22 -26.60 -31.90
N ASN A 344 -15.28 -27.91 -31.68
CA ASN A 344 -14.81 -28.56 -30.46
C ASN A 344 -13.27 -28.64 -30.43
N TYR A 345 -12.61 -27.48 -30.32
CA TYR A 345 -11.17 -27.42 -30.15
C TYR A 345 -10.81 -27.07 -28.70
N THR A 346 -10.14 -27.99 -28.02
CA THR A 346 -9.56 -27.74 -26.69
C THR A 346 -8.07 -27.39 -26.81
N ASN A 347 -7.62 -26.37 -26.08
CA ASN A 347 -6.24 -25.90 -26.14
C ASN A 347 -5.28 -26.94 -25.51
N LYS A 348 -4.55 -27.68 -26.35
CA LYS A 348 -3.65 -28.76 -25.93
C LYS A 348 -2.23 -28.34 -25.53
N ARG A 349 -1.94 -27.04 -25.35
CA ARG A 349 -0.57 -26.53 -25.07
C ARG A 349 0.15 -27.19 -23.88
N ARG A 350 -0.56 -27.91 -23.00
CA ARG A 350 0.00 -28.54 -21.79
C ARG A 350 0.12 -30.06 -21.82
N ILE A 351 -0.39 -30.74 -22.85
CA ILE A 351 -0.48 -32.21 -22.82
C ILE A 351 0.89 -32.86 -23.17
N LYS A 352 1.65 -32.31 -24.11
CA LYS A 352 2.91 -32.92 -24.57
C LYS A 352 4.11 -32.78 -23.63
N GLN A 353 4.07 -31.90 -22.63
CA GLN A 353 5.17 -31.80 -21.65
C GLN A 353 5.11 -32.87 -20.56
N VAL A 354 4.03 -33.65 -20.48
CA VAL A 354 3.84 -34.66 -19.42
C VAL A 354 4.31 -36.05 -19.86
N ALA A 355 4.40 -36.34 -21.16
CA ALA A 355 4.70 -37.69 -21.66
C ALA A 355 6.15 -38.16 -21.42
N HIS A 356 7.04 -37.31 -20.91
CA HIS A 356 8.44 -37.66 -20.60
C HIS A 356 8.83 -37.42 -19.13
N ILE A 357 7.87 -37.05 -18.28
CA ILE A 357 8.10 -36.87 -16.85
C ILE A 357 7.67 -38.16 -16.15
N ASP A 358 8.59 -38.75 -15.41
CA ASP A 358 8.41 -39.90 -14.54
C ASP A 358 7.02 -39.84 -13.84
N PRO A 359 6.13 -40.84 -14.02
CA PRO A 359 4.75 -40.79 -13.53
C PRO A 359 4.64 -40.61 -12.01
N SER A 360 5.75 -40.84 -11.28
CA SER A 360 5.89 -40.57 -9.85
C SER A 360 5.94 -39.09 -9.45
N THR A 361 6.18 -38.16 -10.39
CA THR A 361 6.32 -36.71 -10.09
C THR A 361 5.33 -35.81 -10.84
N SER A 362 4.53 -36.37 -11.75
CA SER A 362 3.48 -35.58 -12.40
C SER A 362 2.37 -35.30 -11.39
N THR A 363 2.26 -34.06 -10.94
CA THR A 363 1.12 -33.61 -10.12
C THR A 363 -0.14 -33.80 -10.97
N ILE A 364 -0.82 -34.93 -10.77
CA ILE A 364 -2.11 -35.21 -11.36
C ILE A 364 -2.98 -34.00 -11.00
N LYS A 365 -3.47 -33.30 -12.02
CA LYS A 365 -4.51 -32.30 -11.80
C LYS A 365 -5.79 -33.06 -11.51
N THR A 366 -5.90 -33.58 -10.29
CA THR A 366 -7.14 -34.10 -9.76
C THR A 366 -8.15 -32.96 -9.87
N LYS A 367 -9.14 -33.15 -10.74
CA LYS A 367 -10.31 -32.28 -10.75
C LYS A 367 -11.10 -32.68 -9.50
N PHE A 368 -10.97 -31.90 -8.44
CA PHE A 368 -11.86 -32.00 -7.28
C PHE A 368 -13.04 -31.05 -7.49
N SER A 369 -14.21 -31.42 -6.97
CA SER A 369 -15.41 -30.59 -7.05
C SER A 369 -15.39 -29.49 -5.99
N ASP A 370 -16.23 -28.46 -6.16
CA ASP A 370 -16.29 -27.37 -5.18
C ASP A 370 -16.92 -27.83 -3.87
N GLU A 371 -17.92 -28.72 -3.95
CA GLU A 371 -18.59 -29.37 -2.84
C GLU A 371 -17.57 -30.13 -1.98
N TYR A 372 -16.72 -30.93 -2.62
CA TYR A 372 -15.66 -31.65 -1.90
C TYR A 372 -14.69 -30.71 -1.17
N LEU A 373 -14.31 -29.59 -1.79
CA LEU A 373 -13.44 -28.61 -1.15
C LEU A 373 -14.14 -27.88 0.02
N ILE A 374 -15.43 -27.58 -0.13
CA ILE A 374 -16.27 -26.97 0.92
C ILE A 374 -16.34 -27.92 2.12
N ASP A 375 -16.70 -29.18 1.89
CA ASP A 375 -16.84 -30.20 2.92
C ASP A 375 -15.51 -30.48 3.62
N LEU A 376 -14.41 -30.53 2.87
CA LEU A 376 -13.08 -30.73 3.45
C LEU A 376 -12.68 -29.58 4.38
N VAL A 377 -13.00 -28.33 4.02
CA VAL A 377 -12.70 -27.17 4.86
C VAL A 377 -13.61 -27.11 6.08
N HIS A 378 -14.90 -27.42 5.94
CA HIS A 378 -15.84 -27.48 7.07
C HIS A 378 -15.50 -28.60 8.06
N SER A 379 -15.08 -29.75 7.54
CA SER A 379 -14.67 -30.88 8.38
C SER A 379 -13.34 -30.62 9.09
N ASN A 380 -12.51 -29.70 8.58
CA ASN A 380 -11.16 -29.47 9.10
C ASN A 380 -10.81 -27.96 9.22
N PRO A 381 -11.52 -27.20 10.08
CA PRO A 381 -11.32 -25.75 10.19
C PRO A 381 -9.91 -25.38 10.73
N THR A 382 -9.20 -26.34 11.31
CA THR A 382 -7.83 -26.17 11.83
C THR A 382 -6.77 -26.18 10.72
N LEU A 383 -7.02 -26.77 9.56
CA LEU A 383 -6.00 -26.94 8.52
C LEU A 383 -5.62 -25.63 7.82
N ASN A 384 -4.33 -25.49 7.49
CA ASN A 384 -3.84 -24.42 6.64
C ASN A 384 -3.92 -24.80 5.15
N ILE A 385 -3.81 -23.82 4.23
CA ILE A 385 -3.89 -24.05 2.77
C ILE A 385 -2.85 -25.06 2.30
N THR A 386 -1.70 -25.13 2.98
CA THR A 386 -0.63 -26.07 2.62
C THR A 386 -1.05 -27.51 2.93
N GLU A 387 -1.66 -27.75 4.08
CA GLU A 387 -2.19 -29.06 4.46
C GLU A 387 -3.37 -29.45 3.58
N LEU A 388 -4.32 -28.55 3.33
CA LEU A 388 -5.43 -28.78 2.40
C LEU A 388 -4.92 -29.13 0.99
N ALA A 389 -3.89 -28.42 0.52
CA ALA A 389 -3.27 -28.69 -0.78
C ALA A 389 -2.58 -30.06 -0.83
N LYS A 390 -1.95 -30.50 0.28
CA LYS A 390 -1.35 -31.84 0.39
C LYS A 390 -2.43 -32.92 0.36
N LEU A 391 -3.53 -32.75 1.10
CA LEU A 391 -4.65 -33.70 1.12
C LEU A 391 -5.29 -33.87 -0.26
N ILE A 392 -5.48 -32.77 -0.99
CA ILE A 392 -6.10 -32.77 -2.34
C ILE A 392 -5.08 -33.12 -3.44
N GLN A 393 -3.78 -33.20 -3.09
CA GLN A 393 -2.65 -33.41 -4.02
C GLN A 393 -2.60 -32.36 -5.14
N CYS A 394 -2.85 -31.09 -4.80
CA CYS A 394 -2.77 -30.00 -5.77
C CYS A 394 -1.95 -28.81 -5.24
N SER A 395 -1.79 -27.77 -6.05
CA SER A 395 -1.00 -26.61 -5.64
C SER A 395 -1.76 -25.73 -4.65
N ARG A 396 -1.03 -25.13 -3.70
CA ARG A 396 -1.57 -24.15 -2.74
C ARG A 396 -2.34 -23.02 -3.39
N SER A 397 -1.85 -22.53 -4.54
CA SER A 397 -2.50 -21.47 -5.29
C SER A 397 -3.79 -21.94 -5.96
N THR A 398 -3.88 -23.20 -6.39
CA THR A 398 -5.13 -23.79 -6.90
C THR A 398 -6.21 -23.78 -5.82
N ILE A 399 -5.92 -24.31 -4.62
CA ILE A 399 -6.86 -24.30 -3.49
C ILE A 399 -7.28 -22.87 -3.13
N TYR A 400 -6.31 -21.97 -2.95
CA TYR A 400 -6.59 -20.58 -2.60
C TYR A 400 -7.49 -19.89 -3.62
N ASN A 401 -7.19 -20.03 -4.91
CA ASN A 401 -8.00 -19.44 -5.97
C ASN A 401 -9.39 -20.07 -6.04
N ARG A 402 -9.51 -21.38 -5.76
CA ARG A 402 -10.82 -22.06 -5.78
C ARG A 402 -11.69 -21.64 -4.62
N ILE A 403 -11.17 -21.62 -3.38
CA ILE A 403 -11.87 -21.06 -2.21
C ILE A 403 -12.31 -19.61 -2.49
N ARG A 404 -11.44 -18.80 -3.10
CA ARG A 404 -11.77 -17.41 -3.47
C ARG A 404 -12.87 -17.33 -4.53
N GLN A 405 -12.91 -18.26 -5.48
CA GLN A 405 -13.96 -18.33 -6.51
C GLN A 405 -15.31 -18.73 -5.89
N ILE A 406 -15.31 -19.75 -5.03
CA ILE A 406 -16.51 -20.21 -4.29
C ILE A 406 -17.09 -19.03 -3.48
N ASN A 407 -16.23 -18.35 -2.71
CA ASN A 407 -16.63 -17.21 -1.89
C ASN A 407 -16.96 -15.92 -2.67
N LYS A 408 -16.85 -15.91 -4.00
CA LYS A 408 -17.08 -14.70 -4.80
C LYS A 408 -18.56 -14.32 -4.86
N PHE A 409 -19.44 -15.32 -4.86
CA PHE A 409 -20.89 -15.11 -5.00
C PHE A 409 -21.61 -15.18 -3.66
N GLU A 410 -21.19 -16.10 -2.79
CA GLU A 410 -21.73 -16.26 -1.44
C GLU A 410 -20.60 -16.78 -0.54
N ILE A 411 -20.52 -16.32 0.71
CA ILE A 411 -19.47 -16.77 1.64
C ILE A 411 -19.83 -18.16 2.14
N LEU A 412 -19.54 -19.19 1.34
CA LEU A 412 -19.82 -20.59 1.67
C LEU A 412 -18.69 -21.23 2.47
N VAL A 413 -17.47 -20.70 2.41
CA VAL A 413 -16.31 -21.25 3.10
C VAL A 413 -15.66 -20.19 3.97
N HIS A 414 -15.84 -20.27 5.29
CA HIS A 414 -15.15 -19.39 6.25
C HIS A 414 -13.68 -19.81 6.46
N TYR A 415 -12.86 -19.65 5.42
CA TYR A 415 -11.44 -19.95 5.48
C TYR A 415 -10.62 -18.72 5.90
N LYS A 416 -10.07 -18.73 7.12
CA LYS A 416 -9.11 -17.71 7.58
C LYS A 416 -7.71 -18.09 7.10
N ASN A 417 -7.09 -17.25 6.27
CA ASN A 417 -5.75 -17.52 5.74
C ASN A 417 -4.67 -17.52 6.83
N LYS A 418 -4.39 -18.71 7.38
CA LYS A 418 -3.41 -18.91 8.47
C LYS A 418 -1.97 -18.62 8.03
N ASN A 419 -1.66 -18.66 6.73
CA ASN A 419 -0.31 -18.34 6.21
C ASN A 419 0.03 -16.84 6.33
N THR A 420 -0.94 -15.96 6.60
CA THR A 420 -0.66 -14.53 6.89
C THR A 420 -0.41 -14.25 8.36
N GLN A 421 -0.63 -15.23 9.23
CA GLN A 421 -0.28 -15.20 10.63
C GLN A 421 0.78 -16.28 10.90
N LYS A 422 1.98 -16.13 10.33
CA LYS A 422 3.11 -16.18 11.26
C LYS A 422 2.76 -15.07 12.25
N GLU A 423 2.26 -15.43 13.43
CA GLU A 423 2.41 -14.59 14.59
C GLU A 423 3.90 -14.30 14.64
N LYS A 424 4.33 -13.25 13.93
CA LYS A 424 5.66 -12.68 14.12
C LYS A 424 5.68 -12.47 15.60
N ALA A 425 6.54 -13.17 16.33
CA ALA A 425 6.72 -12.96 17.75
C ALA A 425 6.69 -11.46 17.95
N LYS A 426 5.59 -10.96 18.53
CA LYS A 426 5.35 -9.53 18.67
C LYS A 426 6.19 -9.13 19.88
N PHE A 427 7.49 -9.10 19.71
CA PHE A 427 8.31 -8.34 20.63
C PHE A 427 7.89 -6.87 20.47
N SER A 428 7.72 -6.20 21.60
CA SER A 428 7.35 -4.80 21.61
C SER A 428 8.58 -3.96 21.26
N ASP A 429 8.39 -2.68 20.92
CA ASP A 429 9.54 -1.83 20.63
C ASP A 429 10.37 -1.62 21.90
N GLU A 430 9.71 -1.58 23.06
CA GLU A 430 10.31 -1.46 24.39
C GLU A 430 11.20 -2.68 24.72
N THR A 431 10.75 -3.91 24.44
CA THR A 431 11.57 -5.10 24.70
C THR A 431 12.81 -5.14 23.81
N LEU A 432 12.69 -4.72 22.54
CA LEU A 432 13.83 -4.62 21.63
C LEU A 432 14.80 -3.50 22.05
N ILE A 433 14.29 -2.34 22.46
CA ILE A 433 15.11 -1.21 22.96
C ILE A 433 15.88 -1.65 24.20
N HIS A 434 15.18 -2.24 25.18
CA HIS A 434 15.79 -2.76 26.40
C HIS A 434 16.87 -3.79 26.08
N LEU A 435 16.56 -4.80 25.26
CA LEU A 435 17.52 -5.84 24.90
C LEU A 435 18.79 -5.29 24.22
N VAL A 436 18.64 -4.30 23.33
CA VAL A 436 19.77 -3.66 22.64
C VAL A 436 20.59 -2.78 23.57
N ASN A 437 19.95 -2.01 24.45
CA ASN A 437 20.63 -1.10 25.35
C ASN A 437 21.31 -1.84 26.51
N SER A 438 20.68 -2.90 27.04
CA SER A 438 21.27 -3.77 28.06
C SER A 438 22.41 -4.62 27.51
N ASN A 439 22.39 -4.93 26.21
CA ASN A 439 23.40 -5.80 25.58
C ASN A 439 23.89 -5.20 24.26
N PRO A 440 24.69 -4.10 24.31
CA PRO A 440 25.16 -3.41 23.11
C PRO A 440 26.04 -4.30 22.23
N LEU A 441 26.47 -5.46 22.73
CA LEU A 441 27.35 -6.41 22.08
C LEU A 441 26.64 -7.49 21.24
N LEU A 442 25.32 -7.64 21.39
CA LEU A 442 24.57 -8.60 20.57
C LEU A 442 24.57 -8.24 19.08
N THR A 443 24.63 -9.26 18.25
CA THR A 443 24.45 -9.17 16.79
C THR A 443 22.98 -9.18 16.42
N MET A 444 22.66 -8.76 15.19
CA MET A 444 21.28 -8.84 14.68
C MET A 444 20.77 -10.29 14.60
N GLU A 445 21.67 -11.25 14.44
CA GLU A 445 21.35 -12.68 14.42
C GLU A 445 21.02 -13.19 15.82
N GLU A 446 21.84 -12.90 16.81
CA GLU A 446 21.57 -13.26 18.22
C GLU A 446 20.30 -12.59 18.75
N LEU A 447 20.10 -11.30 18.45
CA LEU A 447 18.85 -10.59 18.74
C LEU A 447 17.65 -11.27 18.06
N GLY A 448 17.83 -11.76 16.83
CA GLY A 448 16.81 -12.51 16.11
C GLY A 448 16.46 -13.82 16.81
N SER A 449 17.47 -14.58 17.23
CA SER A 449 17.31 -15.83 17.96
C SER A 449 16.62 -15.64 19.30
N ILE A 450 17.02 -14.65 20.11
CA ILE A 450 16.40 -14.32 21.41
C ILE A 450 14.91 -13.94 21.23
N LEU A 451 14.60 -13.19 20.17
CA LEU A 451 13.24 -12.70 19.91
C LEU A 451 12.39 -13.67 19.06
N GLY A 452 12.91 -14.84 18.69
CA GLY A 452 12.20 -15.80 17.83
C GLY A 452 11.86 -15.26 16.44
N THR A 453 12.73 -14.43 15.86
CA THR A 453 12.50 -13.76 14.57
C THR A 453 13.74 -13.75 13.68
N SER A 454 13.60 -13.32 12.43
CA SER A 454 14.77 -13.18 11.54
C SER A 454 15.56 -11.90 11.83
N GLN A 455 16.89 -11.96 11.66
CA GLN A 455 17.77 -10.78 11.78
C GLN A 455 17.31 -9.57 10.94
N GLY A 456 16.76 -9.82 9.75
CA GLY A 456 16.21 -8.76 8.89
C GLY A 456 14.99 -8.08 9.49
N THR A 457 14.17 -8.81 10.26
CA THR A 457 13.03 -8.25 10.99
C THR A 457 13.50 -7.34 12.12
N VAL A 458 14.48 -7.78 12.92
CA VAL A 458 15.11 -6.97 13.97
C VAL A 458 15.71 -5.69 13.40
N SER A 459 16.53 -5.82 12.34
CA SER A 459 17.18 -4.68 11.69
C SER A 459 16.17 -3.66 11.15
N ASN A 460 15.12 -4.14 10.48
CA ASN A 460 14.06 -3.26 9.97
C ASN A 460 13.27 -2.59 11.09
N ARG A 461 13.08 -3.25 12.23
CA ARG A 461 12.38 -2.68 13.39
C ARG A 461 13.22 -1.62 14.09
N LEU A 462 14.52 -1.89 14.33
CA LEU A 462 15.45 -0.90 14.86
C LEU A 462 15.57 0.35 13.98
N LYS A 463 15.60 0.19 12.64
CA LYS A 463 15.56 1.33 11.70
C LYS A 463 14.28 2.17 11.85
N LYS A 464 13.16 1.55 12.18
CA LYS A 464 11.89 2.26 12.41
C LYS A 464 11.87 2.99 13.75
N ILE A 465 12.35 2.33 14.80
CA ILE A 465 12.48 2.91 16.16
C ILE A 465 13.38 4.14 16.09
N ASN A 466 14.56 4.01 15.46
CA ASN A 466 15.53 5.09 15.37
C ASN A 466 15.18 6.17 14.32
N LYS A 467 14.03 6.07 13.64
CA LYS A 467 13.60 7.07 12.64
C LYS A 467 13.31 8.43 13.26
N PHE A 468 12.90 8.47 14.53
CA PHE A 468 12.54 9.68 15.26
C PHE A 468 13.62 10.16 16.24
N GLY A 469 14.83 9.60 16.16
CA GLY A 469 15.94 9.87 17.05
C GLY A 469 16.58 8.57 17.56
N PRO A 470 17.83 8.62 18.05
CA PRO A 470 18.50 7.44 18.57
C PRO A 470 17.89 7.03 19.91
N VAL A 471 16.99 6.03 19.89
CA VAL A 471 16.38 5.46 21.10
C VAL A 471 17.04 4.12 21.46
N ALA A 472 17.49 3.37 20.45
CA ALA A 472 18.27 2.16 20.62
C ALA A 472 19.69 2.34 20.05
N HIS A 473 20.70 2.28 20.91
CA HIS A 473 22.11 2.47 20.52
C HIS A 473 22.71 1.17 19.96
N TYR A 474 22.27 0.78 18.77
CA TYR A 474 22.87 -0.36 18.08
C TYR A 474 24.14 0.05 17.32
N ILE A 475 25.29 -0.49 17.72
CA ILE A 475 26.55 -0.32 16.99
C ILE A 475 26.66 -1.42 15.93
N ASN A 476 26.75 -1.04 14.65
CA ASN A 476 26.92 -1.98 13.55
C ASN A 476 28.29 -2.65 13.64
N LYS A 477 28.31 -3.94 13.98
CA LYS A 477 29.54 -4.71 14.19
C LYS A 477 30.10 -5.37 12.93
N LYS A 478 29.87 -4.82 11.75
CA LYS A 478 30.57 -5.33 10.55
C LYS A 478 32.07 -5.07 10.73
N GLY A 479 32.84 -6.12 11.04
CA GLY A 479 34.30 -6.07 11.20
C GLY A 479 34.86 -6.35 12.60
N VAL A 480 34.04 -6.49 13.64
CA VAL A 480 34.58 -6.87 14.98
C VAL A 480 34.87 -8.37 15.03
N PRO A 481 36.11 -8.82 15.30
CA PRO A 481 36.49 -10.24 15.38
C PRO A 481 35.64 -11.03 16.39
N LYS A 482 35.33 -12.30 16.10
CA LYS A 482 34.42 -13.13 16.92
C LYS A 482 34.96 -13.38 18.34
N ASN A 483 36.25 -13.64 18.45
CA ASN A 483 36.97 -13.87 19.71
C ASN A 483 36.90 -12.67 20.67
N LEU A 484 36.99 -11.44 20.14
CA LEU A 484 36.85 -10.23 20.96
C LEU A 484 35.42 -10.09 21.51
N ARG A 485 34.41 -10.62 20.81
CA ARG A 485 33.01 -10.58 21.29
C ARG A 485 32.76 -11.61 22.36
N GLU A 486 33.24 -12.84 22.17
CA GLU A 486 33.09 -13.92 23.15
C GLU A 486 33.70 -13.53 24.49
N SER A 487 34.90 -12.94 24.49
CA SER A 487 35.56 -12.45 25.71
C SER A 487 34.78 -11.35 26.44
N ILE A 488 34.13 -10.42 25.71
CA ILE A 488 33.36 -9.35 26.37
C ILE A 488 31.98 -9.86 26.84
N ILE A 489 31.35 -10.78 26.10
CA ILE A 489 30.10 -11.44 26.53
C ILE A 489 30.33 -12.21 27.83
N GLU A 490 31.45 -12.93 27.93
CA GLU A 490 31.83 -13.67 29.15
C GLU A 490 32.01 -12.71 30.34
N GLY A 491 32.69 -11.57 30.14
CA GLY A 491 32.81 -10.53 31.17
C GLY A 491 31.46 -9.92 31.59
N CYS A 492 30.55 -9.66 30.66
CA CYS A 492 29.21 -9.15 30.99
C CYS A 492 28.33 -10.17 31.73
N THR A 493 28.49 -11.47 31.43
CA THR A 493 27.73 -12.54 32.09
C THR A 493 28.14 -12.65 33.56
N ILE A 494 29.43 -12.51 33.86
CA ILE A 494 29.96 -12.49 35.23
C ILE A 494 29.38 -11.30 36.01
N ILE A 495 29.38 -10.10 35.43
CA ILE A 495 28.84 -8.89 36.09
C ILE A 495 27.33 -9.02 36.38
N LEU A 496 26.56 -9.67 35.48
CA LEU A 496 25.13 -9.88 35.72
C LEU A 496 24.87 -10.91 36.83
N GLN A 497 25.67 -11.99 36.89
CA GLN A 497 25.60 -12.96 38.00
C GLN A 497 25.99 -12.34 39.34
N GLU A 498 27.01 -11.47 39.38
CA GLU A 498 27.38 -10.74 40.60
C GLU A 498 26.26 -9.79 41.07
N ASN A 499 25.57 -9.13 40.15
CA ASN A 499 24.45 -8.24 40.48
C ASN A 499 23.18 -8.98 40.94
N GLU A 500 22.92 -10.19 40.44
CA GLU A 500 21.85 -11.04 40.99
C GLU A 500 22.21 -11.56 42.39
N CYS A 501 23.46 -11.96 42.60
CA CYS A 501 23.95 -12.39 43.92
C CYS A 501 23.86 -11.27 44.97
N LEU A 502 24.17 -10.02 44.60
CA LEU A 502 24.03 -8.86 45.48
C LEU A 502 22.57 -8.54 45.83
N LYS A 503 21.62 -8.80 44.92
CA LYS A 503 20.18 -8.62 45.19
C LYS A 503 19.61 -9.68 46.12
N GLU A 504 20.19 -10.86 46.18
CA GLU A 504 19.79 -11.91 47.13
C GLU A 504 20.35 -11.67 48.53
N GLN A 505 21.38 -10.83 48.67
CA GLN A 505 22.00 -10.47 49.95
C GLN A 505 21.37 -9.23 50.62
N THR A 506 20.55 -8.46 49.89
CA THR A 506 19.79 -7.30 50.36
C THR A 506 18.32 -7.65 50.52
#